data_AF-A0A836APR2-F1
#
_entry.id   AF-A0A836APR2-F1
#
_cell.length_a   1.000
_cell.length_b   1.000
_cell.length_c   1.000
_cell.angle_alpha   90.00
_cell.angle_beta   90.00
_cell.angle_gamma   90.00
#
_symmetry.space_group_name_H-M   'P 1'
#
loop_
_entity.id
_entity.type
_entity.pdbx_description
1 polymer ?
#
loop_
_entity_poly.entity_id
_entity_poly.type
_entity_poly.pdbx_seq_one_letter_code
_entity_poly.pdbx_strand_id
1 'polypeptide(L)'
;MQTIDVMGMQLLGNVTMGDFQGRPVMIVVEYMENGSLDSFLRKHDGHFTVIQLVGMLRGIASGMKYLSDMGYVHRDLAARNILVNSNLVCKVSDFGLSRVLEDDPEAAYTTTGGKIPIRWTAPEAIAYRKFSSASDAWSYGIVMWEVMSYGERPYWEMSNQDVILSIEEGYRLPAPMGCPASLHQLMLHCWQKERNHRPKFTDIVSFLDKLIRNPSALHTLVEDILVMPDSPGEVPEYPLFVTVGDWLDSIKMGQYKNNFMAAGFTTFDLISRMSIDLSFTVFDMSGQGRYRNLWEHYYKEGQAIIFVIDSSDKLRMVVAKEELRTLLNHPDIKHRRIPILFFANKMDLRDALTSVKVSQLLCLEDIKDKPWHICASDAIKGEGLQEGVDWLQDQIQAVKT
;
A
#
# COMPACT_ATOMS: atom_id res chain seq x y z
N MET A 1 -19.94 -40.07 15.78
CA MET A 1 -19.06 -39.34 14.84
C MET A 1 -19.80 -38.07 14.45
N GLN A 2 -19.67 -37.01 15.25
CA GLN A 2 -20.20 -35.70 14.88
C GLN A 2 -19.09 -34.97 14.14
N THR A 3 -19.25 -34.81 12.84
CA THR A 3 -18.48 -33.88 12.03
C THR A 3 -18.83 -32.48 12.50
N ILE A 4 -17.92 -31.82 13.21
CA ILE A 4 -18.00 -30.38 13.41
C ILE A 4 -17.15 -29.77 12.31
N ASP A 5 -17.79 -29.06 11.39
CA ASP A 5 -17.12 -28.27 10.36
C ASP A 5 -16.56 -27.01 11.02
N VAL A 6 -15.42 -27.18 11.68
CA VAL A 6 -14.72 -26.09 12.36
C VAL A 6 -13.93 -25.33 11.29
N MET A 7 -14.56 -24.32 10.69
CA MET A 7 -13.85 -23.10 10.32
C MET A 7 -12.78 -23.26 9.22
N GLY A 8 -13.06 -24.07 8.20
CA GLY A 8 -12.23 -24.13 7.00
C GLY A 8 -11.13 -25.18 7.00
N MET A 9 -10.89 -25.89 8.12
CA MET A 9 -10.13 -27.15 8.14
C MET A 9 -11.01 -28.26 8.70
N GLN A 10 -11.05 -29.42 8.03
CA GLN A 10 -11.84 -30.55 8.52
C GLN A 10 -11.11 -31.22 9.69
N LEU A 11 -11.65 -31.04 10.91
CA LEU A 11 -11.19 -31.79 12.08
C LEU A 11 -11.65 -33.26 11.92
N LEU A 12 -10.69 -34.16 11.69
CA LEU A 12 -10.98 -35.57 11.41
C LEU A 12 -11.32 -36.37 12.68
N GLY A 13 -11.00 -35.82 13.86
CA GLY A 13 -11.41 -36.36 15.15
C GLY A 13 -10.61 -35.77 16.32
N ASN A 14 -11.11 -36.02 17.53
CA ASN A 14 -10.38 -35.76 18.77
C ASN A 14 -10.06 -37.12 19.40
N VAL A 15 -8.77 -37.50 19.46
CA VAL A 15 -8.37 -38.80 20.02
C VAL A 15 -8.06 -38.63 21.49
N THR A 16 -9.08 -38.83 22.34
CA THR A 16 -8.88 -39.09 23.77
C THR A 16 -8.88 -40.60 23.98
N MET A 17 -7.71 -41.22 23.88
CA MET A 17 -7.53 -42.58 24.37
C MET A 17 -7.52 -42.52 25.90
N GLY A 18 -8.45 -43.23 26.53
CA GLY A 18 -8.61 -43.27 27.99
C GLY A 18 -7.33 -43.63 28.72
N ASP A 19 -7.16 -43.02 29.90
CA ASP A 19 -6.17 -43.25 30.96
C ASP A 19 -5.00 -44.19 30.62
N PHE A 20 -4.01 -43.65 29.89
CA PHE A 20 -2.64 -44.17 29.93
C PHE A 20 -1.68 -42.99 30.12
N GLN A 21 -1.13 -42.89 31.33
CA GLN A 21 -0.10 -41.91 31.70
C GLN A 21 1.04 -41.91 30.68
N GLY A 22 1.29 -40.76 30.05
CA GLY A 22 2.55 -40.47 29.34
C GLY A 22 2.54 -40.36 27.81
N ARG A 23 1.39 -40.20 27.13
CA ARG A 23 1.36 -39.92 25.68
C ARG A 23 0.91 -38.49 25.35
N PRO A 24 1.49 -37.84 24.32
CA PRO A 24 1.18 -36.44 23.98
C PRO A 24 -0.26 -36.29 23.48
N VAL A 25 -0.89 -35.16 23.83
CA VAL A 25 -2.18 -34.74 23.26
C VAL A 25 -1.98 -34.48 21.76
N MET A 26 -2.88 -35.01 20.93
CA MET A 26 -2.80 -34.90 19.46
C MET A 26 -4.07 -34.26 18.90
N ILE A 27 -3.89 -33.39 17.91
CA ILE A 27 -4.96 -32.83 17.08
C ILE A 27 -4.78 -33.39 15.66
N VAL A 28 -5.82 -33.99 15.09
CA VAL A 28 -5.79 -34.57 13.74
C VAL A 28 -6.60 -33.69 12.80
N VAL A 29 -5.91 -33.02 11.89
CA VAL A 29 -6.49 -32.19 10.83
C VAL A 29 -6.14 -32.75 9.46
N GLU A 30 -6.84 -32.30 8.43
CA GLU A 30 -6.43 -32.57 7.06
C GLU A 30 -5.00 -32.10 6.78
N TYR A 31 -4.30 -32.85 5.92
CA TYR A 31 -2.94 -32.53 5.54
C TYR A 31 -2.92 -31.49 4.41
N MET A 32 -2.08 -30.47 4.56
CA MET A 32 -1.93 -29.37 3.61
C MET A 32 -0.51 -29.43 3.04
N GLU A 33 -0.36 -30.07 1.88
CA GLU A 33 0.93 -30.52 1.32
C GLU A 33 1.93 -29.38 1.09
N ASN A 34 1.43 -28.18 0.80
CA ASN A 34 2.24 -27.02 0.46
C ASN A 34 2.57 -26.15 1.69
N GLY A 35 2.09 -26.50 2.88
CA GLY A 35 2.39 -25.78 4.12
C GLY A 35 1.78 -24.38 4.16
N SER A 36 2.48 -23.44 4.82
CA SER A 36 2.01 -22.06 4.98
C SER A 36 2.13 -21.25 3.68
N LEU A 37 1.11 -20.43 3.40
CA LEU A 37 0.98 -19.67 2.16
C LEU A 37 2.14 -18.69 1.95
N ASP A 38 2.60 -18.01 2.99
CA ASP A 38 3.71 -17.06 2.90
C ASP A 38 5.02 -17.73 2.42
N SER A 39 5.34 -18.90 3.00
CA SER A 39 6.53 -19.68 2.65
C SER A 39 6.38 -20.38 1.31
N PHE A 40 5.16 -20.78 0.96
CA PHE A 40 4.83 -21.33 -0.34
C PHE A 40 5.04 -20.29 -1.45
N LEU A 41 4.48 -19.08 -1.31
CA LEU A 41 4.60 -18.02 -2.31
C LEU A 41 6.06 -17.60 -2.52
N ARG A 42 6.85 -17.42 -1.45
CA ARG A 42 8.28 -17.08 -1.57
C ARG A 42 9.10 -18.12 -2.35
N LYS A 43 8.72 -19.40 -2.29
CA LYS A 43 9.38 -20.47 -3.06
C LYS A 43 8.98 -20.48 -4.54
N HIS A 44 7.88 -19.82 -4.87
CA HIS A 44 7.24 -19.80 -6.19
C HIS A 44 7.07 -18.37 -6.71
N ASP A 45 8.02 -17.48 -6.38
CA ASP A 45 7.99 -16.07 -6.75
C ASP A 45 7.81 -15.90 -8.27
N GLY A 46 6.79 -15.15 -8.69
CA GLY A 46 6.43 -14.94 -10.09
C GLY A 46 5.88 -16.15 -10.86
N HIS A 47 5.66 -17.32 -10.23
CA HIS A 47 5.23 -18.54 -10.93
C HIS A 47 3.72 -18.67 -11.12
N PHE A 48 2.92 -17.81 -10.48
CA PHE A 48 1.46 -17.88 -10.56
C PHE A 48 0.89 -16.78 -11.44
N THR A 49 -0.15 -17.12 -12.18
CA THR A 49 -0.97 -16.12 -12.85
C THR A 49 -1.76 -15.31 -11.82
N VAL A 50 -2.08 -14.06 -12.15
CA VAL A 50 -2.92 -13.20 -11.30
C VAL A 50 -4.24 -13.89 -10.93
N ILE A 51 -4.87 -14.61 -11.87
CA ILE A 51 -6.14 -15.30 -11.61
C ILE A 51 -6.00 -16.43 -10.58
N GLN A 52 -4.86 -17.12 -10.55
CA GLN A 52 -4.57 -18.13 -9.52
C GLN A 52 -4.42 -17.47 -8.14
N LEU A 53 -3.72 -16.33 -8.06
CA LEU A 53 -3.59 -15.54 -6.83
C LEU A 53 -4.95 -15.03 -6.35
N VAL A 54 -5.80 -14.55 -7.26
CA VAL A 54 -7.19 -14.16 -6.96
C VAL A 54 -8.00 -15.35 -6.43
N GLY A 55 -7.79 -16.55 -6.99
CA GLY A 55 -8.39 -17.79 -6.49
C GLY A 55 -7.99 -18.11 -5.04
N MET A 56 -6.71 -17.97 -4.71
CA MET A 56 -6.20 -18.11 -3.33
C MET A 56 -6.87 -17.11 -2.39
N LEU A 57 -6.90 -15.82 -2.78
CA LEU A 57 -7.54 -14.75 -2.01
C LEU A 57 -9.03 -14.97 -1.79
N ARG A 58 -9.73 -15.47 -2.81
CA ARG A 58 -11.15 -15.79 -2.74
C ARG A 58 -11.42 -16.95 -1.79
N GLY A 59 -10.56 -17.98 -1.78
CA GLY A 59 -10.63 -19.09 -0.82
C GLY A 59 -10.51 -18.59 0.63
N ILE A 60 -9.52 -17.74 0.89
CA ILE A 60 -9.29 -17.13 2.21
C ILE A 60 -10.49 -16.26 2.62
N ALA A 61 -10.98 -15.40 1.72
CA ALA A 61 -12.15 -14.55 2.00
C ALA A 61 -13.40 -15.38 2.31
N SER A 62 -13.59 -16.51 1.61
CA SER A 62 -14.71 -17.43 1.88
C SER A 62 -14.60 -18.06 3.27
N GLY A 63 -13.40 -18.44 3.71
CA GLY A 63 -13.17 -18.94 5.07
C GLY A 63 -13.45 -17.88 6.14
N MET A 64 -12.97 -16.65 5.91
CA MET A 64 -13.21 -15.52 6.82
C MET A 64 -14.67 -15.07 6.85
N LYS A 65 -15.40 -15.15 5.73
CA LYS A 65 -16.85 -14.96 5.68
C LYS A 65 -17.55 -15.95 6.61
N TYR A 66 -17.21 -17.23 6.51
CA TYR A 66 -17.78 -18.25 7.37
C TYR A 66 -17.50 -17.98 8.86
N LEU A 67 -16.26 -17.62 9.20
CA LEU A 67 -15.91 -17.23 10.57
C LEU A 67 -16.74 -16.05 11.07
N SER A 68 -16.84 -14.99 10.26
CA SER A 68 -17.62 -13.80 10.61
C SER A 68 -19.10 -14.11 10.78
N ASP A 69 -19.69 -14.92 9.90
CA ASP A 69 -21.10 -15.33 9.97
C ASP A 69 -21.38 -16.14 11.24
N MET A 70 -20.39 -16.90 11.72
CA MET A 70 -20.44 -17.66 12.98
C MET A 70 -20.10 -16.81 14.22
N GLY A 71 -19.85 -15.51 14.08
CA GLY A 71 -19.47 -14.62 15.18
C GLY A 71 -18.06 -14.83 15.72
N TYR A 72 -17.17 -15.43 14.92
CA TYR A 72 -15.77 -15.65 15.29
C TYR A 72 -14.87 -14.53 14.74
N VAL A 73 -14.00 -14.01 15.62
CA VAL A 73 -12.94 -13.06 15.25
C VAL A 73 -11.59 -13.77 15.36
N HIS A 74 -10.84 -13.78 14.26
CA HIS A 74 -9.58 -14.50 14.11
C HIS A 74 -8.43 -13.85 14.88
N ARG A 75 -8.29 -12.51 14.78
CA ARG A 75 -7.28 -11.64 15.45
C ARG A 75 -5.83 -11.79 15.00
N ASP A 76 -5.48 -12.93 14.39
CA ASP A 76 -4.14 -13.18 13.85
C ASP A 76 -4.18 -13.65 12.39
N LEU A 77 -5.05 -13.03 11.58
CA LEU A 77 -5.13 -13.37 10.17
C LEU A 77 -3.88 -12.83 9.44
N ALA A 78 -3.09 -13.74 8.89
CA ALA A 78 -1.85 -13.46 8.18
C ALA A 78 -1.53 -14.63 7.23
N ALA A 79 -0.75 -14.41 6.17
CA ALA A 79 -0.42 -15.47 5.22
C ALA A 79 0.31 -16.67 5.86
N ARG A 80 1.08 -16.45 6.95
CA ARG A 80 1.69 -17.54 7.75
C ARG A 80 0.68 -18.49 8.40
N ASN A 81 -0.55 -18.02 8.61
CA ASN A 81 -1.65 -18.76 9.24
C ASN A 81 -2.66 -19.25 8.18
N ILE A 82 -2.33 -19.17 6.90
CA ILE A 82 -3.07 -19.79 5.81
C ILE A 82 -2.29 -21.01 5.35
N LEU A 83 -2.96 -22.15 5.25
CA LEU A 83 -2.36 -23.37 4.72
C LEU A 83 -2.81 -23.60 3.27
N VAL A 84 -1.95 -24.23 2.47
CA VAL A 84 -2.17 -24.51 1.05
C VAL A 84 -2.07 -26.01 0.79
N ASN A 85 -3.04 -26.59 0.10
CA ASN A 85 -3.00 -27.99 -0.32
C ASN A 85 -2.42 -28.17 -1.73
N SER A 86 -2.27 -29.42 -2.17
CA SER A 86 -1.75 -29.80 -3.49
C SER A 86 -2.52 -29.20 -4.67
N ASN A 87 -3.80 -28.87 -4.49
CA ASN A 87 -4.67 -28.25 -5.49
C ASN A 87 -4.72 -26.72 -5.38
N LEU A 88 -3.79 -26.10 -4.65
CA LEU A 88 -3.73 -24.65 -4.38
C LEU A 88 -4.94 -24.09 -3.61
N VAL A 89 -5.69 -24.94 -2.91
CA VAL A 89 -6.78 -24.48 -2.03
C VAL A 89 -6.16 -23.91 -0.76
N CYS A 90 -6.49 -22.64 -0.49
CA CYS A 90 -6.08 -21.94 0.72
C CYS A 90 -7.13 -22.09 1.82
N LYS A 91 -6.68 -22.44 3.03
CA LYS A 91 -7.54 -22.61 4.21
C LYS A 91 -7.00 -21.82 5.40
N VAL A 92 -7.90 -21.14 6.11
CA VAL A 92 -7.58 -20.40 7.32
C VAL A 92 -7.25 -21.40 8.43
N SER A 93 -6.19 -21.12 9.21
CA SER A 93 -5.70 -21.96 10.29
C SER A 93 -5.21 -21.11 11.47
N ASP A 94 -4.75 -21.76 12.54
CA ASP A 94 -4.26 -21.13 13.78
C ASP A 94 -5.29 -20.25 14.51
N PHE A 95 -6.27 -20.95 15.12
CA PHE A 95 -7.30 -20.34 15.96
C PHE A 95 -6.83 -20.09 17.40
N GLY A 96 -5.52 -20.14 17.69
CA GLY A 96 -4.97 -20.01 19.04
C GLY A 96 -5.29 -18.68 19.74
N LEU A 97 -5.61 -17.65 18.96
CA LEU A 97 -6.04 -16.34 19.44
C LEU A 97 -7.52 -16.04 19.16
N SER A 98 -8.23 -16.90 18.44
CA SER A 98 -9.62 -16.68 18.03
C SER A 98 -10.59 -16.82 19.21
N ARG A 99 -11.70 -16.08 19.18
CA ARG A 99 -12.81 -16.27 20.14
C ARG A 99 -14.18 -15.97 19.52
N VAL A 100 -15.22 -16.51 20.18
CA VAL A 100 -16.64 -16.27 19.90
C VAL A 100 -17.07 -14.92 20.46
N LEU A 101 -17.87 -14.17 19.71
CA LEU A 101 -18.66 -13.04 20.23
C LEU A 101 -19.95 -13.59 20.84
N GLU A 102 -20.13 -13.46 22.15
CA GLU A 102 -21.24 -14.12 22.87
C GLU A 102 -22.62 -13.48 22.63
N ASP A 103 -22.72 -12.18 22.27
CA ASP A 103 -24.02 -11.49 22.22
C ASP A 103 -24.28 -10.57 20.99
N ASP A 104 -23.26 -10.15 20.23
CA ASP A 104 -23.42 -9.29 19.03
C ASP A 104 -22.30 -9.50 17.99
N PRO A 105 -22.59 -9.95 16.76
CA PRO A 105 -21.62 -10.12 15.67
C PRO A 105 -20.91 -8.82 15.22
N GLU A 106 -21.50 -7.65 15.50
CA GLU A 106 -20.90 -6.33 15.20
C GLU A 106 -20.17 -5.71 16.41
N ALA A 107 -20.22 -6.34 17.59
CA ALA A 107 -19.54 -5.84 18.77
C ALA A 107 -18.01 -5.96 18.65
N ALA A 108 -17.31 -4.94 19.15
CA ALA A 108 -15.88 -5.05 19.44
C ALA A 108 -15.69 -5.30 20.93
N TYR A 109 -14.84 -6.27 21.28
CA TYR A 109 -14.44 -6.56 22.66
C TYR A 109 -12.99 -6.15 22.89
N THR A 110 -12.62 -6.04 24.17
CA THR A 110 -11.27 -5.75 24.67
C THR A 110 -10.60 -6.99 25.26
N THR A 111 -9.29 -7.17 25.05
CA THR A 111 -8.52 -8.32 25.60
C THR A 111 -7.51 -7.89 26.65
N THR A 112 -7.26 -8.72 27.66
CA THR A 112 -6.20 -8.53 28.67
C THR A 112 -5.04 -9.49 28.41
N GLY A 113 -3.88 -8.99 27.97
CA GLY A 113 -2.65 -9.77 27.71
C GLY A 113 -2.43 -10.25 26.25
N GLY A 114 -1.22 -10.72 25.93
CA GLY A 114 -0.82 -11.25 24.61
C GLY A 114 -0.03 -10.28 23.70
N LYS A 115 0.95 -10.80 22.94
CA LYS A 115 1.72 -10.03 21.94
C LYS A 115 0.88 -9.90 20.67
N ILE A 116 0.63 -8.67 20.23
CA ILE A 116 -0.19 -8.36 19.05
C ILE A 116 0.69 -8.36 17.79
N PRO A 117 0.27 -8.98 16.67
CA PRO A 117 0.97 -8.93 15.39
C PRO A 117 0.76 -7.57 14.70
N ILE A 118 1.44 -6.53 15.20
CA ILE A 118 1.23 -5.10 14.85
C ILE A 118 0.98 -4.86 13.35
N ARG A 119 1.78 -5.45 12.46
CA ARG A 119 1.73 -5.20 11.01
C ARG A 119 0.46 -5.71 10.32
N TRP A 120 -0.27 -6.64 10.94
CA TRP A 120 -1.55 -7.17 10.44
C TRP A 120 -2.75 -6.60 11.19
N THR A 121 -2.52 -5.86 12.27
CA THR A 121 -3.59 -5.48 13.20
C THR A 121 -4.14 -4.10 12.87
N ALA A 122 -5.46 -3.97 12.87
CA ALA A 122 -6.14 -2.69 12.66
C ALA A 122 -5.81 -1.66 13.76
N PRO A 123 -5.80 -0.35 13.47
CA PRO A 123 -5.39 0.69 14.41
C PRO A 123 -6.23 0.70 15.69
N GLU A 124 -7.54 0.49 15.61
CA GLU A 124 -8.42 0.41 16.79
C GLU A 124 -8.15 -0.82 17.67
N ALA A 125 -7.68 -1.91 17.07
CA ALA A 125 -7.28 -3.12 17.77
C ALA A 125 -5.88 -2.98 18.40
N ILE A 126 -4.99 -2.17 17.82
CA ILE A 126 -3.71 -1.81 18.44
C ILE A 126 -3.94 -0.87 19.64
N ALA A 127 -4.65 0.24 19.40
CA ALA A 127 -4.78 1.33 20.38
C ALA A 127 -5.71 0.98 21.54
N TYR A 128 -6.85 0.34 21.24
CA TYR A 128 -7.91 0.11 22.22
C TYR A 128 -8.21 -1.37 22.43
N ARG A 129 -7.46 -2.26 21.80
CA ARG A 129 -7.72 -3.71 21.80
C ARG A 129 -9.13 -4.07 21.35
N LYS A 130 -9.75 -3.23 20.50
CA LYS A 130 -11.08 -3.44 19.93
C LYS A 130 -11.00 -4.35 18.71
N PHE A 131 -11.22 -5.64 18.90
CA PHE A 131 -11.20 -6.61 17.81
C PHE A 131 -12.63 -6.96 17.36
N SER A 132 -12.84 -7.10 16.06
CA SER A 132 -14.13 -7.39 15.41
C SER A 132 -13.89 -7.99 14.02
N SER A 133 -14.93 -8.47 13.32
CA SER A 133 -14.78 -8.90 11.93
C SER A 133 -14.25 -7.78 11.01
N ALA A 134 -14.51 -6.51 11.33
CA ALA A 134 -13.94 -5.37 10.61
C ALA A 134 -12.44 -5.17 10.86
N SER A 135 -11.91 -5.57 12.02
CA SER A 135 -10.45 -5.60 12.24
C SER A 135 -9.81 -6.78 11.52
N ASP A 136 -10.51 -7.91 11.38
CA ASP A 136 -10.04 -9.02 10.54
C ASP A 136 -10.08 -8.66 9.05
N ALA A 137 -11.03 -7.82 8.60
CA ALA A 137 -11.05 -7.29 7.24
C ALA A 137 -9.79 -6.44 6.93
N TRP A 138 -9.31 -5.65 7.91
CA TRP A 138 -8.01 -4.97 7.79
C TRP A 138 -6.87 -5.96 7.61
N SER A 139 -6.82 -6.99 8.46
CA SER A 139 -5.83 -8.06 8.37
C SER A 139 -5.89 -8.79 7.03
N TYR A 140 -7.09 -9.01 6.49
CA TYR A 140 -7.29 -9.58 5.16
C TYR A 140 -6.71 -8.69 4.06
N GLY A 141 -6.86 -7.36 4.14
CA GLY A 141 -6.18 -6.44 3.22
C GLY A 141 -4.65 -6.60 3.25
N ILE A 142 -4.05 -6.85 4.43
CA ILE A 142 -2.62 -7.15 4.54
C ILE A 142 -2.28 -8.51 3.90
N VAL A 143 -3.12 -9.54 4.10
CA VAL A 143 -2.94 -10.85 3.42
C VAL A 143 -3.05 -10.70 1.90
N MET A 144 -3.96 -9.87 1.39
CA MET A 144 -4.02 -9.55 -0.03
C MET A 144 -2.70 -8.99 -0.53
N TRP A 145 -2.13 -8.05 0.21
CA TRP A 145 -0.83 -7.47 -0.11
C TRP A 145 0.27 -8.53 -0.11
N GLU A 146 0.35 -9.38 0.93
CA GLU A 146 1.31 -10.49 1.01
C GLU A 146 1.18 -11.46 -0.17
N VAL A 147 -0.03 -11.78 -0.62
CA VAL A 147 -0.24 -12.70 -1.75
C VAL A 147 0.24 -12.08 -3.06
N MET A 148 -0.13 -10.82 -3.29
CA MET A 148 0.24 -10.10 -4.52
C MET A 148 1.73 -9.73 -4.56
N SER A 149 2.41 -9.67 -3.42
CA SER A 149 3.86 -9.48 -3.31
C SER A 149 4.64 -10.79 -3.09
N TYR A 150 4.03 -11.94 -3.34
CA TYR A 150 4.68 -13.26 -3.20
C TYR A 150 5.33 -13.52 -1.83
N GLY A 151 4.72 -13.00 -0.76
CA GLY A 151 5.10 -13.25 0.62
C GLY A 151 6.16 -12.29 1.16
N GLU A 152 6.28 -11.08 0.59
CA GLU A 152 7.05 -10.00 1.21
C GLU A 152 6.52 -9.66 2.61
N ARG A 153 7.41 -9.13 3.44
CA ARG A 153 7.08 -8.70 4.81
C ARG A 153 6.32 -7.37 4.77
N PRO A 154 5.06 -7.29 5.27
CA PRO A 154 4.31 -6.02 5.29
C PRO A 154 5.05 -4.93 6.04
N TYR A 155 5.18 -3.75 5.45
CA TYR A 155 5.97 -2.61 5.97
C TYR A 155 7.47 -2.91 6.15
N TRP A 156 7.99 -3.98 5.53
CA TRP A 156 9.40 -4.33 5.44
C TRP A 156 10.17 -4.23 6.78
N GLU A 157 11.22 -3.40 6.83
CA GLU A 157 12.12 -3.21 7.97
C GLU A 157 11.69 -2.09 8.94
N MET A 158 10.52 -1.46 8.73
CA MET A 158 10.02 -0.46 9.67
C MET A 158 9.88 -1.03 11.08
N SER A 159 10.25 -0.28 12.11
CA SER A 159 10.01 -0.73 13.48
C SER A 159 8.50 -0.81 13.74
N ASN A 160 8.07 -1.60 14.73
CA ASN A 160 6.65 -1.64 15.09
C ASN A 160 6.11 -0.25 15.46
N GLN A 161 6.95 0.60 16.06
CA GLN A 161 6.59 1.97 16.41
C GLN A 161 6.33 2.82 15.15
N ASP A 162 7.22 2.72 14.16
CA ASP A 162 7.07 3.47 12.90
C ASP A 162 5.85 3.02 12.11
N VAL A 163 5.56 1.71 12.11
CA VAL A 163 4.35 1.16 11.48
C VAL A 163 3.10 1.75 12.09
N ILE A 164 3.03 1.81 13.43
CA ILE A 164 1.87 2.41 14.14
C ILE A 164 1.72 3.88 13.78
N LEU A 165 2.80 4.66 13.85
CA LEU A 165 2.77 6.10 13.52
C LEU A 165 2.35 6.34 12.08
N SER A 166 2.90 5.58 11.13
CA SER A 166 2.60 5.73 9.70
C SER A 166 1.12 5.41 9.42
N ILE A 167 0.59 4.33 9.99
CA ILE A 167 -0.82 3.97 9.83
C ILE A 167 -1.75 5.07 10.37
N GLU A 168 -1.42 5.66 11.52
CA GLU A 168 -2.19 6.74 12.14
C GLU A 168 -2.19 8.04 11.31
N GLU A 169 -1.06 8.36 10.69
CA GLU A 169 -0.88 9.50 9.77
C GLU A 169 -1.59 9.31 8.41
N GLY A 170 -2.05 8.08 8.14
CA GLY A 170 -2.81 7.73 6.95
C GLY A 170 -1.99 7.04 5.87
N TYR A 171 -0.70 6.74 6.12
CA TYR A 171 0.11 5.93 5.22
C TYR A 171 -0.49 4.53 5.06
N ARG A 172 -0.44 4.01 3.83
CA ARG A 172 -0.87 2.66 3.47
C ARG A 172 0.19 2.03 2.57
N LEU A 173 0.24 0.70 2.55
CA LEU A 173 1.18 -0.01 1.69
C LEU A 173 0.90 0.30 0.21
N PRO A 174 1.96 0.53 -0.59
CA PRO A 174 1.81 0.74 -2.03
C PRO A 174 1.38 -0.55 -2.72
N ALA A 175 0.89 -0.43 -3.95
CA ALA A 175 0.56 -1.59 -4.78
C ALA A 175 1.83 -2.44 -5.05
N PRO A 176 1.75 -3.77 -4.91
CA PRO A 176 2.81 -4.66 -5.38
C PRO A 176 3.00 -4.55 -6.91
N MET A 177 4.19 -4.90 -7.39
CA MET A 177 4.50 -4.93 -8.82
C MET A 177 3.54 -5.85 -9.58
N GLY A 178 3.04 -5.40 -10.73
CA GLY A 178 2.09 -6.18 -11.53
C GLY A 178 0.72 -6.42 -10.87
N CYS A 179 0.39 -5.66 -9.82
CA CYS A 179 -0.89 -5.77 -9.14
C CYS A 179 -2.02 -5.09 -9.95
N PRO A 180 -3.13 -5.79 -10.24
CA PRO A 180 -4.32 -5.18 -10.81
C PRO A 180 -4.87 -4.07 -9.90
N ALA A 181 -5.27 -2.96 -10.51
CA ALA A 181 -5.78 -1.80 -9.79
C ALA A 181 -7.01 -2.12 -8.92
N SER A 182 -7.88 -2.99 -9.43
CA SER A 182 -9.07 -3.46 -8.73
C SER A 182 -8.74 -4.20 -7.42
N LEU A 183 -7.63 -4.94 -7.36
CA LEU A 183 -7.19 -5.63 -6.16
C LEU A 183 -6.55 -4.68 -5.15
N HIS A 184 -5.69 -3.76 -5.59
CA HIS A 184 -5.11 -2.76 -4.68
C HIS A 184 -6.17 -1.83 -4.11
N GLN A 185 -7.15 -1.43 -4.92
CA GLN A 185 -8.29 -0.64 -4.44
C GLN A 185 -9.08 -1.39 -3.36
N LEU A 186 -9.30 -2.69 -3.51
CA LEU A 186 -9.94 -3.49 -2.45
C LEU A 186 -9.07 -3.54 -1.17
N MET A 187 -7.74 -3.60 -1.28
CA MET A 187 -6.84 -3.48 -0.12
C MET A 187 -7.03 -2.14 0.59
N LEU A 188 -7.09 -1.02 -0.14
CA LEU A 188 -7.33 0.31 0.41
C LEU A 188 -8.70 0.42 1.10
N HIS A 189 -9.75 -0.20 0.55
CA HIS A 189 -11.06 -0.29 1.21
C HIS A 189 -10.99 -1.09 2.52
N CYS A 190 -10.20 -2.17 2.56
CA CYS A 190 -9.95 -2.92 3.80
C CYS A 190 -9.18 -2.09 4.83
N TRP A 191 -8.37 -1.12 4.41
CA TRP A 191 -7.57 -0.25 5.27
C TRP A 191 -8.17 1.14 5.56
N GLN A 192 -9.49 1.28 5.39
CA GLN A 192 -10.19 2.47 5.85
C GLN A 192 -9.98 2.68 7.35
N LYS A 193 -9.73 3.94 7.74
CA LYS A 193 -9.48 4.30 9.15
C LYS A 193 -10.69 3.95 10.01
N GLU A 194 -11.85 4.42 9.59
CA GLU A 194 -13.13 4.10 10.22
C GLU A 194 -13.56 2.67 9.88
N ARG A 195 -13.69 1.83 10.92
CA ARG A 195 -13.95 0.39 10.78
C ARG A 195 -15.26 0.04 10.06
N ASN A 196 -16.26 0.91 10.17
CA ASN A 196 -17.59 0.76 9.53
C ASN A 196 -17.57 1.07 8.02
N HIS A 197 -16.51 1.71 7.50
CA HIS A 197 -16.33 1.91 6.06
C HIS A 197 -15.60 0.74 5.39
N ARG A 198 -15.13 -0.24 6.15
CA ARG A 198 -14.48 -1.43 5.60
C ARG A 198 -15.53 -2.40 5.06
N PRO A 199 -15.27 -3.08 3.93
CA PRO A 199 -16.21 -4.04 3.35
C PRO A 199 -16.42 -5.24 4.27
N LYS A 200 -17.62 -5.81 4.29
CA LYS A 200 -17.86 -7.09 4.97
C LYS A 200 -17.27 -8.23 4.12
N PHE A 201 -16.93 -9.35 4.74
CA PHE A 201 -16.38 -10.51 3.99
C PHE A 201 -17.35 -11.05 2.92
N THR A 202 -18.66 -10.89 3.10
CA THR A 202 -19.68 -11.14 2.05
C THR A 202 -19.42 -10.34 0.78
N ASP A 203 -19.07 -9.06 0.94
CA ASP A 203 -18.85 -8.11 -0.15
C ASP A 203 -17.52 -8.39 -0.84
N ILE A 204 -16.49 -8.70 -0.04
CA ILE A 204 -15.17 -9.12 -0.53
C ILE A 204 -15.28 -10.37 -1.41
N VAL A 205 -15.96 -11.43 -0.93
CA VAL A 205 -16.16 -12.66 -1.72
C VAL A 205 -16.92 -12.35 -3.02
N SER A 206 -17.99 -11.55 -2.93
CA SER A 206 -18.79 -11.18 -4.11
C SER A 206 -17.99 -10.39 -5.14
N PHE A 207 -17.10 -9.51 -4.69
CA PHE A 207 -16.19 -8.75 -5.54
C PHE A 207 -15.19 -9.66 -6.25
N LEU A 208 -14.51 -10.56 -5.52
CA LEU A 208 -13.55 -11.49 -6.10
C LEU A 208 -14.22 -12.48 -7.07
N ASP A 209 -15.43 -12.95 -6.77
CA ASP A 209 -16.20 -13.81 -7.68
C ASP A 209 -16.57 -13.08 -8.99
N LYS A 210 -16.75 -11.75 -8.97
CA LYS A 210 -16.94 -10.96 -10.21
C LYS A 210 -15.65 -10.89 -11.02
N LEU A 211 -14.51 -10.67 -10.39
CA LEU A 211 -13.21 -10.65 -11.06
C LEU A 211 -12.83 -12.01 -11.66
N ILE A 212 -13.15 -13.11 -10.97
CA ILE A 212 -12.91 -14.47 -11.48
C ILE A 212 -13.80 -14.76 -12.70
N ARG A 213 -15.07 -14.33 -12.67
CA ARG A 213 -16.00 -14.50 -13.81
C ARG A 213 -15.68 -13.59 -14.99
N ASN A 214 -15.04 -12.45 -14.75
CA ASN A 214 -14.60 -11.53 -15.80
C ASN A 214 -13.11 -11.19 -15.64
N PRO A 215 -12.19 -12.09 -16.04
CA PRO A 215 -10.76 -11.88 -15.87
C PRO A 215 -10.20 -10.65 -16.59
N SER A 216 -10.93 -10.10 -17.58
CA SER A 216 -10.48 -8.89 -18.27
C SER A 216 -10.38 -7.67 -17.34
N ALA A 217 -11.18 -7.64 -16.28
CA ALA A 217 -11.11 -6.60 -15.23
C ALA A 217 -9.83 -6.66 -14.37
N LEU A 218 -8.95 -7.64 -14.61
CA LEU A 218 -7.64 -7.77 -13.97
C LEU A 218 -6.50 -7.24 -14.87
N HIS A 219 -6.76 -6.87 -16.13
CA HIS A 219 -5.71 -6.40 -17.04
C HIS A 219 -5.23 -4.99 -16.72
N THR A 220 -6.09 -4.12 -16.16
CA THR A 220 -5.68 -2.77 -15.77
C THR A 220 -4.78 -2.83 -14.54
N LEU A 221 -3.48 -2.66 -14.75
CA LEU A 221 -2.50 -2.62 -13.67
C LEU A 221 -2.51 -1.24 -13.01
N VAL A 222 -2.09 -1.17 -11.74
CA VAL A 222 -1.90 0.13 -11.06
C VAL A 222 -0.87 0.97 -11.82
N GLU A 223 0.17 0.34 -12.34
CA GLU A 223 1.21 0.95 -13.18
C GLU A 223 0.61 1.61 -14.43
N ASP A 224 -0.38 0.98 -15.08
CA ASP A 224 -1.07 1.53 -16.26
C ASP A 224 -2.01 2.70 -15.94
N ILE A 225 -2.58 2.75 -14.72
CA ILE A 225 -3.40 3.91 -14.29
C ILE A 225 -2.52 5.11 -13.97
N LEU A 226 -1.32 4.86 -13.45
CA LEU A 226 -0.33 5.90 -13.21
C LEU A 226 0.33 6.39 -14.52
N VAL A 227 0.18 5.63 -15.60
CA VAL A 227 0.57 5.97 -16.98
C VAL A 227 -0.69 6.25 -17.82
N MET A 228 -1.33 7.41 -17.64
CA MET A 228 -2.46 7.82 -18.48
C MET A 228 -2.08 7.83 -19.99
N PRO A 229 -2.99 7.46 -20.91
CA PRO A 229 -2.65 7.26 -22.32
C PRO A 229 -2.34 8.58 -23.05
N ASP A 230 -1.38 8.51 -23.98
CA ASP A 230 -0.87 9.59 -24.86
C ASP A 230 -1.91 10.19 -25.85
N SER A 231 -3.21 9.90 -25.74
CA SER A 231 -4.19 10.37 -26.74
C SER A 231 -5.61 10.63 -26.20
N PRO A 232 -6.24 11.76 -26.57
CA PRO A 232 -7.53 12.23 -26.02
C PRO A 232 -8.77 11.55 -26.64
N GLY A 233 -8.66 10.32 -27.14
CA GLY A 233 -9.66 9.76 -28.07
C GLY A 233 -10.67 8.77 -27.50
N GLU A 234 -10.27 7.87 -26.59
CA GLU A 234 -11.15 6.78 -26.15
C GLU A 234 -10.90 6.47 -24.68
N VAL A 235 -11.81 6.94 -23.83
CA VAL A 235 -11.82 6.63 -22.40
C VAL A 235 -12.80 5.47 -22.19
N PRO A 236 -12.38 4.32 -21.63
CA PRO A 236 -13.31 3.30 -21.18
C PRO A 236 -14.18 3.88 -20.05
N GLU A 237 -15.49 3.70 -20.12
CA GLU A 237 -16.41 4.00 -19.02
C GLU A 237 -15.99 3.23 -17.77
N TYR A 238 -15.29 3.89 -16.85
CA TYR A 238 -14.99 3.33 -15.54
C TYR A 238 -16.04 3.79 -14.53
N PRO A 239 -16.67 2.86 -13.77
CA PRO A 239 -17.53 3.21 -12.66
C PRO A 239 -16.65 3.39 -11.42
N LEU A 240 -15.97 4.54 -11.30
CA LEU A 240 -15.06 4.80 -10.19
C LEU A 240 -15.30 6.22 -9.66
N PHE A 241 -15.68 6.27 -8.37
CA PHE A 241 -16.19 7.42 -7.58
C PHE A 241 -17.69 7.71 -7.73
N VAL A 242 -18.42 7.69 -6.60
CA VAL A 242 -19.86 7.97 -6.56
C VAL A 242 -20.11 9.48 -6.73
N THR A 243 -19.23 10.35 -6.21
CA THR A 243 -19.30 11.81 -6.39
C THR A 243 -17.94 12.50 -6.39
N VAL A 244 -17.86 13.71 -6.95
CA VAL A 244 -16.70 14.63 -6.87
C VAL A 244 -16.32 14.94 -5.41
N GLY A 245 -17.30 14.91 -4.50
CA GLY A 245 -17.09 15.14 -3.08
C GLY A 245 -16.24 14.05 -2.43
N ASP A 246 -16.47 12.79 -2.80
CA ASP A 246 -15.71 11.65 -2.26
C ASP A 246 -14.24 11.69 -2.70
N TRP A 247 -13.99 12.16 -3.92
CA TRP A 247 -12.63 12.37 -4.40
C TRP A 247 -11.94 13.52 -3.69
N LEU A 248 -12.59 14.68 -3.54
CA LEU A 248 -12.03 15.82 -2.80
C LEU A 248 -11.69 15.46 -1.35
N ASP A 249 -12.50 14.64 -0.69
CA ASP A 249 -12.19 14.12 0.64
C ASP A 249 -10.98 13.20 0.64
N SER A 250 -10.84 12.33 -0.36
CA SER A 250 -9.74 11.37 -0.43
C SER A 250 -8.37 12.03 -0.60
N ILE A 251 -8.31 13.20 -1.24
CA ILE A 251 -7.09 14.02 -1.37
C ILE A 251 -6.97 15.13 -0.30
N LYS A 252 -7.79 15.08 0.77
CA LYS A 252 -7.83 16.08 1.86
C LYS A 252 -8.13 17.52 1.40
N MET A 253 -8.82 17.67 0.26
CA MET A 253 -9.32 18.94 -0.28
C MET A 253 -10.84 19.10 -0.09
N GLY A 254 -11.45 18.34 0.82
CA GLY A 254 -12.91 18.35 1.08
C GLY A 254 -13.49 19.72 1.38
N GLN A 255 -12.68 20.66 1.91
CA GLN A 255 -13.07 22.05 2.13
C GLN A 255 -13.44 22.83 0.86
N TYR A 256 -13.03 22.35 -0.32
CA TYR A 256 -13.30 23.00 -1.61
C TYR A 256 -14.56 22.47 -2.32
N LYS A 257 -15.30 21.52 -1.73
CA LYS A 257 -16.53 20.94 -2.32
C LYS A 257 -17.53 21.99 -2.82
N ASN A 258 -17.81 22.98 -1.99
CA ASN A 258 -18.77 24.04 -2.32
C ASN A 258 -18.26 24.92 -3.48
N ASN A 259 -16.94 25.11 -3.60
CA ASN A 259 -16.33 25.89 -4.67
C ASN A 259 -16.43 25.16 -6.01
N PHE A 260 -16.17 23.84 -6.03
CA PHE A 260 -16.32 23.01 -7.23
C PHE A 260 -17.79 22.95 -7.68
N MET A 261 -18.73 22.77 -6.75
CA MET A 261 -20.16 22.78 -7.09
C MET A 261 -20.66 24.14 -7.58
N ALA A 262 -20.24 25.25 -6.95
CA ALA A 262 -20.63 26.59 -7.36
C ALA A 262 -20.07 26.98 -8.74
N ALA A 263 -18.90 26.45 -9.10
CA ALA A 263 -18.29 26.63 -10.42
C ALA A 263 -18.77 25.64 -11.49
N GLY A 264 -19.73 24.75 -11.15
CA GLY A 264 -20.32 23.79 -12.08
C GLY A 264 -19.52 22.51 -12.31
N PHE A 265 -18.42 22.29 -11.56
CA PHE A 265 -17.60 21.07 -11.63
C PHE A 265 -18.19 19.95 -10.78
N THR A 266 -19.33 19.42 -11.21
CA THR A 266 -20.12 18.42 -10.46
C THR A 266 -19.83 16.97 -10.86
N THR A 267 -19.04 16.76 -11.92
CA THR A 267 -18.67 15.44 -12.44
C THR A 267 -17.17 15.37 -12.70
N PHE A 268 -16.60 14.16 -12.66
CA PHE A 268 -15.17 13.95 -12.94
C PHE A 268 -14.76 14.32 -14.36
N ASP A 269 -15.67 14.21 -15.34
CA ASP A 269 -15.45 14.64 -16.72
C ASP A 269 -15.23 16.17 -16.84
N LEU A 270 -15.85 16.96 -15.98
CA LEU A 270 -15.65 18.42 -15.96
C LEU A 270 -14.35 18.79 -15.24
N ILE A 271 -13.95 18.01 -14.24
CA ILE A 271 -12.69 18.18 -13.50
C ILE A 271 -11.49 17.77 -14.35
N SER A 272 -11.59 16.67 -15.11
CA SER A 272 -10.50 16.20 -15.98
C SER A 272 -10.20 17.18 -17.12
N ARG A 273 -11.12 18.10 -17.42
CA ARG A 273 -10.94 19.21 -18.36
C ARG A 273 -10.35 20.47 -17.73
N MET A 274 -10.08 20.46 -16.42
CA MET A 274 -9.31 21.52 -15.76
C MET A 274 -7.84 21.37 -16.18
N SER A 275 -7.41 22.10 -17.21
CA SER A 275 -6.02 22.11 -17.64
C SER A 275 -5.13 22.87 -16.64
N ILE A 276 -4.05 22.22 -16.24
CA ILE A 276 -2.73 22.84 -16.14
C ILE A 276 -1.87 22.04 -17.15
N ASP A 277 -1.27 22.71 -18.13
CA ASP A 277 -0.67 22.11 -19.34
C ASP A 277 0.64 21.30 -19.11
N LEU A 278 0.79 20.55 -18.00
CA LEU A 278 1.84 19.53 -17.83
C LEU A 278 1.37 18.32 -17.00
N SER A 279 1.74 17.13 -17.47
CA SER A 279 1.68 15.88 -16.71
C SER A 279 3.03 15.60 -16.04
N PHE A 280 3.07 15.59 -14.70
CA PHE A 280 4.23 15.15 -13.94
C PHE A 280 4.09 13.67 -13.56
N THR A 281 4.99 12.82 -14.03
CA THR A 281 5.18 11.48 -13.45
C THR A 281 6.31 11.59 -12.41
N VAL A 282 5.94 11.68 -11.13
CA VAL A 282 6.89 11.83 -10.02
C VAL A 282 6.99 10.51 -9.27
N PHE A 283 8.19 9.96 -9.18
CA PHE A 283 8.48 8.76 -8.38
C PHE A 283 9.03 9.18 -7.02
N ASP A 284 8.31 8.89 -5.93
CA ASP A 284 8.82 9.10 -4.57
C ASP A 284 9.93 8.07 -4.28
N MET A 285 11.15 8.54 -4.47
CA MET A 285 12.37 7.78 -4.25
C MET A 285 12.73 7.85 -2.77
N SER A 286 12.03 7.06 -1.96
CA SER A 286 12.24 6.88 -0.51
C SER A 286 13.67 7.17 -0.04
N GLY A 287 13.82 8.11 0.90
CA GLY A 287 15.13 8.48 1.46
C GLY A 287 15.83 7.39 2.27
N GLN A 288 15.22 6.22 2.46
CA GLN A 288 15.82 5.09 3.18
C GLN A 288 16.78 4.31 2.28
N GLY A 289 18.00 4.05 2.79
CA GLY A 289 19.08 3.40 2.04
C GLY A 289 18.73 2.06 1.37
N ARG A 290 17.73 1.34 1.89
CA ARG A 290 17.35 0.01 1.40
C ARG A 290 16.67 0.04 0.02
N TYR A 291 15.98 1.12 -0.34
CA TYR A 291 15.24 1.21 -1.61
C TYR A 291 16.02 1.91 -2.72
N ARG A 292 17.25 2.35 -2.44
CA ARG A 292 18.06 3.14 -3.38
C ARG A 292 18.49 2.37 -4.63
N ASN A 293 18.65 1.05 -4.53
CA ASN A 293 18.96 0.20 -5.70
C ASN A 293 17.80 0.15 -6.71
N LEU A 294 16.58 0.51 -6.30
CA LEU A 294 15.42 0.53 -7.19
C LEU A 294 15.38 1.79 -8.06
N TRP A 295 16.07 2.86 -7.66
CA TRP A 295 16.09 4.14 -8.36
C TRP A 295 16.63 4.02 -9.79
N GLU A 296 17.60 3.12 -9.99
CA GLU A 296 18.30 2.92 -11.26
C GLU A 296 17.37 2.52 -12.41
N HIS A 297 16.25 1.87 -12.11
CA HIS A 297 15.27 1.44 -13.12
C HIS A 297 14.57 2.63 -13.80
N TYR A 298 14.48 3.77 -13.12
CA TYR A 298 13.79 4.97 -13.62
C TYR A 298 14.73 5.96 -14.32
N TYR A 299 16.04 5.81 -14.16
CA TYR A 299 17.03 6.76 -14.68
C TYR A 299 17.07 6.86 -16.19
N LYS A 300 16.74 5.79 -16.91
CA LYS A 300 16.79 5.78 -18.39
C LYS A 300 15.73 6.68 -19.01
N GLU A 301 14.54 6.71 -18.43
CA GLU A 301 13.37 7.39 -19.01
C GLU A 301 13.11 8.75 -18.36
N GLY A 302 13.67 9.01 -17.16
CA GLY A 302 13.47 10.27 -16.45
C GLY A 302 13.88 11.50 -17.27
N GLN A 303 12.97 12.46 -17.43
CA GLN A 303 13.20 13.69 -18.22
C GLN A 303 13.75 14.85 -17.38
N ALA A 304 13.61 14.75 -16.06
CA ALA A 304 14.04 15.73 -15.08
C ALA A 304 14.30 15.02 -13.74
N ILE A 305 15.04 15.67 -12.85
CA ILE A 305 15.21 15.24 -11.46
C ILE A 305 14.69 16.33 -10.54
N ILE A 306 13.86 15.94 -9.57
CA ILE A 306 13.50 16.80 -8.44
C ILE A 306 14.17 16.23 -7.20
N PHE A 307 15.04 17.01 -6.57
CA PHE A 307 15.81 16.60 -5.40
C PHE A 307 15.38 17.45 -4.19
N VAL A 308 14.62 16.84 -3.29
CA VAL A 308 14.05 17.52 -2.12
C VAL A 308 14.94 17.30 -0.89
N ILE A 309 15.37 18.38 -0.27
CA ILE A 309 16.25 18.39 0.89
C ILE A 309 15.49 18.88 2.12
N ASP A 310 15.53 18.12 3.20
CA ASP A 310 15.13 18.61 4.51
C ASP A 310 16.19 19.59 5.04
N SER A 311 15.91 20.89 4.92
CA SER A 311 16.85 21.95 5.27
C SER A 311 17.04 22.11 6.77
N SER A 312 16.19 21.48 7.59
CA SER A 312 16.34 21.45 9.05
C SER A 312 17.35 20.39 9.51
N ASP A 313 17.61 19.37 8.69
CA ASP A 313 18.49 18.25 9.04
C ASP A 313 19.93 18.47 8.57
N LYS A 314 20.69 19.20 9.38
CA LYS A 314 22.09 19.54 9.11
C LYS A 314 23.01 18.31 9.08
N LEU A 315 22.68 17.25 9.82
CA LEU A 315 23.49 16.03 9.90
C LEU A 315 23.35 15.20 8.62
N ARG A 316 22.12 15.06 8.10
CA ARG A 316 21.85 14.31 6.88
C ARG A 316 22.26 15.04 5.60
N MET A 317 22.68 16.30 5.67
CA MET A 317 23.20 17.04 4.51
C MET A 317 24.41 16.35 3.86
N VAL A 318 25.30 15.75 4.66
CA VAL A 318 26.46 15.00 4.14
C VAL A 318 26.00 13.77 3.35
N VAL A 319 24.96 13.10 3.84
CA VAL A 319 24.35 11.96 3.15
C VAL A 319 23.70 12.42 1.85
N ALA A 320 22.89 13.47 1.88
CA ALA A 320 22.26 14.03 0.68
C ALA A 320 23.28 14.41 -0.40
N LYS A 321 24.43 14.96 -0.01
CA LYS A 321 25.53 15.26 -0.93
C LYS A 321 26.10 14.01 -1.60
N GLU A 322 26.37 12.95 -0.84
CA GLU A 322 26.92 11.70 -1.38
C GLU A 322 25.91 10.99 -2.29
N GLU A 323 24.63 11.03 -1.96
CA GLU A 323 23.56 10.48 -2.80
C GLU A 323 23.41 11.24 -4.12
N LEU A 324 23.44 12.58 -4.07
CA LEU A 324 23.46 13.41 -5.27
C LEU A 324 24.68 13.07 -6.14
N ARG A 325 25.86 12.92 -5.53
CA ARG A 325 27.09 12.53 -6.24
C ARG A 325 26.95 11.16 -6.88
N THR A 326 26.37 10.18 -6.19
CA THR A 326 26.16 8.82 -6.70
C THR A 326 25.20 8.84 -7.89
N LEU A 327 24.07 9.54 -7.75
CA LEU A 327 23.08 9.71 -8.82
C LEU A 327 23.67 10.38 -10.05
N LEU A 328 24.41 11.49 -9.87
CA LEU A 328 25.03 12.22 -10.98
C LEU A 328 26.11 11.42 -11.71
N ASN A 329 26.78 10.49 -11.03
CA ASN A 329 27.80 9.64 -11.62
C ASN A 329 27.25 8.34 -12.24
N HIS A 330 25.96 8.04 -12.06
CA HIS A 330 25.34 6.83 -12.59
C HIS A 330 25.40 6.82 -14.14
N PRO A 331 25.73 5.68 -14.80
CA PRO A 331 25.88 5.60 -16.26
C PRO A 331 24.68 6.15 -17.05
N ASP A 332 23.46 5.87 -16.60
CA ASP A 332 22.23 6.32 -17.25
C ASP A 332 21.91 7.82 -17.03
N ILE A 333 22.62 8.52 -16.13
CA ILE A 333 22.38 9.93 -15.80
C ILE A 333 23.55 10.82 -16.23
N LYS A 334 24.78 10.37 -16.01
CA LYS A 334 26.01 11.14 -16.15
C LYS A 334 26.12 11.85 -17.49
N HIS A 335 25.75 11.18 -18.59
CA HIS A 335 25.88 11.72 -19.94
C HIS A 335 24.65 12.47 -20.46
N ARG A 336 23.54 12.49 -19.69
CA ARG A 336 22.29 13.13 -20.11
C ARG A 336 22.22 14.56 -19.56
N ARG A 337 21.83 15.52 -20.40
CA ARG A 337 21.62 16.91 -20.00
C ARG A 337 20.21 17.13 -19.45
N ILE A 338 19.86 16.38 -18.42
CA ILE A 338 18.55 16.48 -17.76
C ILE A 338 18.53 17.63 -16.74
N PRO A 339 17.48 18.46 -16.68
CA PRO A 339 17.35 19.50 -15.68
C PRO A 339 17.17 18.93 -14.27
N ILE A 340 17.75 19.60 -13.29
CA ILE A 340 17.67 19.23 -11.88
C ILE A 340 17.11 20.37 -11.05
N LEU A 341 15.92 20.18 -10.50
CA LEU A 341 15.30 21.10 -9.55
C LEU A 341 15.60 20.65 -8.12
N PHE A 342 16.14 21.56 -7.31
CA PHE A 342 16.38 21.33 -5.90
C PHE A 342 15.36 22.10 -5.05
N PHE A 343 14.78 21.42 -4.07
CA PHE A 343 13.96 22.06 -3.06
C PHE A 343 14.68 22.05 -1.71
N ALA A 344 15.06 23.22 -1.21
CA ALA A 344 15.42 23.42 0.18
C ALA A 344 14.12 23.51 1.01
N ASN A 345 13.56 22.34 1.34
CA ASN A 345 12.28 22.19 2.03
C ASN A 345 12.41 22.44 3.54
N LYS A 346 11.28 22.69 4.22
CA LYS A 346 11.16 23.08 5.64
C LYS A 346 11.54 24.54 5.93
N MET A 347 11.35 25.44 4.96
CA MET A 347 11.69 26.86 5.16
C MET A 347 10.89 27.54 6.28
N ASP A 348 9.77 26.94 6.69
CA ASP A 348 8.93 27.35 7.82
C ASP A 348 9.61 27.15 9.18
N LEU A 349 10.61 26.27 9.27
CA LEU A 349 11.33 26.01 10.51
C LEU A 349 12.43 27.04 10.74
N ARG A 350 12.47 27.59 11.97
CA ARG A 350 13.41 28.65 12.36
C ARG A 350 14.89 28.29 12.16
N ASP A 351 15.24 27.03 12.34
CA ASP A 351 16.61 26.53 12.25
C ASP A 351 16.97 25.93 10.88
N ALA A 352 16.05 26.01 9.91
CA ALA A 352 16.27 25.53 8.56
C ALA A 352 17.35 26.34 7.84
N LEU A 353 18.17 25.65 7.07
CA LEU A 353 19.16 26.27 6.21
C LEU A 353 18.47 26.98 5.04
N THR A 354 19.00 28.14 4.65
CA THR A 354 18.53 28.83 3.45
C THR A 354 18.92 28.05 2.18
N SER A 355 18.20 28.25 1.08
CA SER A 355 18.53 27.66 -0.23
C SER A 355 19.98 27.93 -0.64
N VAL A 356 20.49 29.14 -0.40
CA VAL A 356 21.90 29.52 -0.62
C VAL A 356 22.85 28.63 0.19
N LYS A 357 22.54 28.36 1.46
CA LYS A 357 23.40 27.55 2.32
C LYS A 357 23.35 26.07 1.95
N VAL A 358 22.18 25.57 1.58
CA VAL A 358 22.00 24.20 1.05
C VAL A 358 22.81 24.03 -0.23
N SER A 359 22.74 24.98 -1.16
CA SER A 359 23.52 24.98 -2.41
C SER A 359 25.03 24.87 -2.15
N GLN A 360 25.54 25.64 -1.18
CA GLN A 360 26.97 25.60 -0.79
C GLN A 360 27.36 24.24 -0.20
N LEU A 361 26.53 23.66 0.68
CA LEU A 361 26.86 22.39 1.34
C LEU A 361 26.87 21.22 0.36
N LEU A 362 25.92 21.20 -0.58
CA LEU A 362 25.83 20.20 -1.64
C LEU A 362 26.84 20.43 -2.77
N CYS A 363 27.51 21.58 -2.81
CA CYS A 363 28.42 21.99 -3.89
C CYS A 363 27.73 21.96 -5.27
N LEU A 364 26.52 22.53 -5.37
CA LEU A 364 25.76 22.54 -6.64
C LEU A 364 26.50 23.30 -7.77
N GLU A 365 27.39 24.22 -7.41
CA GLU A 365 28.30 24.92 -8.33
C GLU A 365 29.24 24.00 -9.14
N ASP A 366 29.44 22.76 -8.69
CA ASP A 366 30.21 21.75 -9.42
C ASP A 366 29.42 21.12 -10.59
N ILE A 367 28.09 21.25 -10.59
CA ILE A 367 27.20 20.76 -11.66
C ILE A 367 27.22 21.76 -12.81
N LYS A 368 28.06 21.51 -13.83
CA LYS A 368 28.27 22.40 -14.98
C LYS A 368 27.67 21.88 -16.28
N ASP A 369 27.40 20.58 -16.35
CA ASP A 369 26.96 19.87 -17.53
C ASP A 369 25.43 19.75 -17.64
N LYS A 370 24.69 20.17 -16.60
CA LYS A 370 23.23 20.07 -16.52
C LYS A 370 22.64 21.40 -16.01
N PRO A 371 21.50 21.86 -16.55
CA PRO A 371 20.79 23.00 -15.97
C PRO A 371 20.22 22.62 -14.60
N TRP A 372 20.36 23.52 -13.62
CA TRP A 372 19.81 23.30 -12.29
C TRP A 372 19.31 24.59 -11.65
N HIS A 373 18.37 24.46 -10.72
CA HIS A 373 17.83 25.56 -9.93
C HIS A 373 17.49 25.09 -8.51
N ILE A 374 17.53 26.02 -7.54
CA ILE A 374 17.21 25.72 -6.14
C ILE A 374 16.24 26.74 -5.56
N CYS A 375 15.12 26.24 -5.02
CA CYS A 375 14.10 27.06 -4.36
C CYS A 375 14.03 26.73 -2.87
N ALA A 376 13.81 27.73 -2.02
CA ALA A 376 13.33 27.49 -0.67
C ALA A 376 11.85 27.04 -0.76
N SER A 377 11.43 26.08 0.07
CA SER A 377 10.05 25.59 0.02
C SER A 377 9.49 25.19 1.39
N ASP A 378 8.18 25.32 1.52
CA ASP A 378 7.37 24.75 2.60
C ASP A 378 6.37 23.79 1.96
N ALA A 379 6.64 22.49 2.01
CA ALA A 379 5.76 21.47 1.45
C ALA A 379 4.38 21.39 2.15
N ILE A 380 4.21 21.93 3.36
CA ILE A 380 2.94 21.92 4.09
C ILE A 380 2.03 23.03 3.56
N LYS A 381 2.58 24.22 3.34
CA LYS A 381 1.81 25.38 2.85
C LYS A 381 1.85 25.57 1.33
N GLY A 382 2.76 24.88 0.65
CA GLY A 382 3.00 25.01 -0.78
C GLY A 382 3.83 26.23 -1.18
N GLU A 383 4.35 27.00 -0.21
CA GLU A 383 5.18 28.17 -0.49
C GLU A 383 6.49 27.76 -1.19
N GLY A 384 6.87 28.50 -2.23
CA GLY A 384 8.11 28.27 -3.00
C GLY A 384 8.10 27.06 -3.94
N LEU A 385 7.06 26.21 -3.91
CA LEU A 385 6.95 25.06 -4.81
C LEU A 385 6.67 25.48 -6.26
N GLN A 386 5.72 26.41 -6.45
CA GLN A 386 5.27 26.82 -7.79
C GLN A 386 6.43 27.40 -8.61
N GLU A 387 7.24 28.28 -8.02
CA GLU A 387 8.41 28.89 -8.67
C GLU A 387 9.39 27.84 -9.21
N GLY A 388 9.69 26.81 -8.40
CA GLY A 388 10.59 25.74 -8.82
C GLY A 388 10.00 24.89 -9.94
N VAL A 389 8.70 24.59 -9.85
CA VAL A 389 7.99 23.81 -10.86
C VAL A 389 7.90 24.55 -12.19
N ASP A 390 7.61 25.85 -12.17
CA ASP A 390 7.57 26.72 -13.35
C ASP A 390 8.94 26.74 -14.06
N TRP A 391 10.02 26.91 -13.28
CA TRP A 391 11.38 26.84 -13.84
C TRP A 391 11.66 25.49 -14.51
N LEU A 392 11.27 24.39 -13.86
CA LEU A 392 11.53 23.05 -14.40
C LEU A 392 10.73 22.80 -15.68
N GLN A 393 9.49 23.29 -15.72
CA GLN A 393 8.64 23.27 -16.91
C GLN A 393 9.32 23.98 -18.08
N ASP A 394 9.82 25.20 -17.87
CA ASP A 394 10.52 25.96 -18.91
C ASP A 394 11.73 25.20 -19.44
N GLN A 395 12.50 24.53 -18.57
CA GLN A 395 13.64 23.72 -18.98
C GLN A 395 13.22 22.50 -19.82
N ILE A 396 12.15 21.79 -19.42
CA ILE A 396 11.67 20.61 -20.16
C ILE A 396 11.13 21.02 -21.53
N GLN A 397 10.40 22.13 -21.62
CA GLN A 397 9.87 22.63 -22.89
C GLN A 397 11.00 23.04 -23.84
N ALA A 398 12.06 23.70 -23.34
CA ALA A 398 13.21 24.10 -24.14
C ALA A 398 14.02 22.92 -24.72
N VAL A 399 13.88 21.70 -24.19
CA VAL A 399 14.53 20.48 -24.69
C VAL A 399 13.72 19.79 -25.80
N LYS A 400 12.41 20.10 -25.92
CA LYS A 400 11.52 19.52 -26.95
C LYS A 400 11.52 20.29 -28.28
N THR A 401 12.03 21.52 -28.29
CA THR A 401 12.32 22.34 -29.49
C THR A 401 13.77 22.21 -29.90
#